data_AF-A0A415ZKN6-F1
#
_entry.id   AF-A0A415ZKN6-F1
#
_cell.length_a   1.000
_cell.length_b   1.000
_cell.length_c   1.000
_cell.angle_alpha   90.00
_cell.angle_beta   90.00
_cell.angle_gamma   90.00
#
_symmetry.space_group_name_H-M   'P 1'
#
loop_
_entity.id
_entity.type
_entity.pdbx_description
1 polymer ?
#
loop_
_entity_poly.entity_id
_entity_poly.type
_entity_poly.pdbx_seq_one_letter_code
_entity_poly.pdbx_strand_id
1 'polypeptide(L)'
;MIEQSSDIPFAVRVTPSPTLRLGMPMLWKLNRSRQDRISTGPELAVTGLQQKRRTMRYVYVLDMNGEPLMPTCRYGKVRRMLKSGQAKAVDTLPFTIQLLKPTKTRILQPVIAGQDPGRTNIGMAAVRSDGTELYRAHIETRNKEIVSLMNDRRSFRQASRRGERLARKRLAKKLHTTAKHLNAGSCRDARNRWQ
;
A
#
# COMPACT_ATOMS: atom_id res chain seq x y z
N MET A 1 -20.84 -47.16 42.28
CA MET A 1 -20.92 -48.07 41.11
C MET A 1 -20.97 -47.16 39.89
N ILE A 2 -19.87 -46.95 39.16
CA ILE A 2 -19.35 -47.82 38.07
C ILE A 2 -20.46 -48.00 37.02
N GLU A 3 -20.36 -47.69 35.73
CA GLU A 3 -19.35 -47.19 34.79
C GLU A 3 -20.17 -46.85 33.53
N GLN A 4 -19.76 -45.88 32.70
CA GLN A 4 -20.10 -45.90 31.28
C GLN A 4 -18.85 -45.58 30.44
N SER A 5 -18.30 -46.67 29.90
CA SER A 5 -17.45 -46.86 28.71
C SER A 5 -17.78 -45.86 27.58
N SER A 6 -16.85 -45.03 27.11
CA SER A 6 -15.76 -45.28 26.14
C SER A 6 -16.18 -45.17 24.65
N ASP A 7 -15.55 -44.20 23.99
CA ASP A 7 -15.01 -44.23 22.63
C ASP A 7 -15.94 -44.08 21.41
N ILE A 8 -15.85 -42.89 20.78
CA ILE A 8 -16.26 -42.62 19.40
C ILE A 8 -14.97 -42.35 18.59
N PRO A 9 -14.65 -43.12 17.53
CA PRO A 9 -13.43 -42.89 16.76
C PRO A 9 -13.59 -41.77 15.73
N PHE A 10 -12.60 -40.88 15.78
CA PHE A 10 -12.28 -39.82 14.83
C PHE A 10 -11.81 -40.41 13.50
N ALA A 11 -12.60 -40.27 12.43
CA ALA A 11 -12.23 -40.68 11.08
C ALA A 11 -11.56 -39.52 10.33
N VAL A 12 -10.27 -39.65 10.03
CA VAL A 12 -9.55 -38.81 9.06
C VAL A 12 -9.17 -39.66 7.86
N ARG A 13 -9.69 -39.31 6.68
CA ARG A 13 -9.17 -39.75 5.39
C ARG A 13 -8.66 -38.53 4.66
N VAL A 14 -7.37 -38.48 4.30
CA VAL A 14 -6.89 -37.93 3.00
C VAL A 14 -5.55 -38.59 2.61
N THR A 15 -5.64 -39.46 1.61
CA THR A 15 -4.76 -39.93 0.50
C THR A 15 -3.22 -40.02 0.58
N PRO A 16 -2.61 -41.03 -0.09
CA PRO A 16 -1.16 -41.18 -0.23
C PRO A 16 -0.56 -40.31 -1.36
N SER A 17 0.69 -39.91 -1.14
CA SER A 17 1.57 -39.22 -2.09
C SER A 17 2.28 -40.23 -3.01
N PRO A 18 2.37 -40.01 -4.34
CA PRO A 18 3.26 -40.78 -5.20
C PRO A 18 4.60 -40.09 -5.41
N THR A 19 5.68 -40.80 -5.11
CA THR A 19 7.07 -40.42 -5.39
C THR A 19 7.50 -40.78 -6.81
N LEU A 20 8.33 -39.90 -7.38
CA LEU A 20 9.41 -40.11 -8.38
C LEU A 20 9.05 -40.61 -9.79
N ARG A 21 9.36 -39.79 -10.82
CA ARG A 21 10.12 -40.24 -12.01
C ARG A 21 11.00 -39.12 -12.58
N LEU A 22 12.20 -39.57 -12.96
CA LEU A 22 13.33 -38.88 -13.57
C LEU A 22 13.05 -38.36 -14.99
N GLY A 23 13.71 -37.24 -15.31
CA GLY A 23 14.42 -36.94 -16.57
C GLY A 23 13.82 -37.30 -17.93
N MET A 24 13.66 -36.29 -18.80
CA MET A 24 14.47 -36.08 -20.02
C MET A 24 13.83 -34.98 -20.91
N PRO A 25 14.61 -34.02 -21.46
CA PRO A 25 14.15 -33.06 -22.46
C PRO A 25 14.53 -33.51 -23.88
N MET A 26 13.65 -33.33 -24.88
CA MET A 26 14.08 -33.25 -26.29
C MET A 26 13.03 -32.61 -27.22
N LEU A 27 13.31 -31.34 -27.55
CA LEU A 27 13.42 -30.78 -28.90
C LEU A 27 12.78 -31.56 -30.11
N TRP A 28 11.78 -30.90 -30.72
CA TRP A 28 11.37 -30.85 -32.14
C TRP A 28 10.79 -32.10 -32.82
N LYS A 29 9.53 -31.98 -33.29
CA LYS A 29 9.22 -32.16 -34.72
C LYS A 29 8.17 -31.15 -35.22
N LEU A 30 8.67 -30.30 -36.10
CA LEU A 30 7.98 -29.63 -37.21
C LEU A 30 6.94 -30.56 -37.87
N ASN A 31 5.68 -30.11 -38.04
CA ASN A 31 5.01 -30.37 -39.30
C ASN A 31 3.97 -29.33 -39.69
N ARG A 32 4.03 -29.01 -40.98
CA ARG A 32 3.36 -27.94 -41.72
C ARG A 32 2.19 -28.55 -42.47
N SER A 33 0.98 -28.04 -42.24
CA SER A 33 -0.18 -28.15 -43.14
C SER A 33 -1.10 -26.95 -42.78
N ARG A 34 -1.35 -25.92 -43.61
CA ARG A 34 -2.05 -25.90 -44.92
C ARG A 34 -3.19 -26.92 -44.85
N GLN A 35 -4.46 -26.59 -44.61
CA GLN A 35 -5.36 -25.54 -45.09
C GLN A 35 -6.25 -25.12 -43.87
N ASP A 36 -6.72 -23.88 -43.73
CA ASP A 36 -7.98 -23.46 -44.34
C ASP A 36 -8.07 -21.94 -44.50
N ARG A 37 -8.35 -21.57 -45.75
CA ARG A 37 -8.90 -20.27 -46.13
C ARG A 37 -10.40 -20.32 -45.87
N ILE A 38 -10.91 -19.50 -44.96
CA ILE A 38 -12.28 -19.00 -45.03
C ILE A 38 -12.20 -17.48 -44.98
N SER A 39 -12.52 -16.90 -46.13
CA SER A 39 -12.80 -15.49 -46.34
C SER A 39 -14.03 -15.07 -45.53
N THR A 40 -13.81 -14.28 -44.49
CA THR A 40 -14.83 -13.38 -43.95
C THR A 40 -14.40 -11.95 -44.28
N GLY A 41 -15.37 -11.13 -44.69
CA GLY A 41 -15.18 -9.87 -45.42
C GLY A 41 -14.43 -8.77 -44.65
N PRO A 42 -14.32 -7.56 -45.23
CA PRO A 42 -13.52 -6.50 -44.66
C PRO A 42 -14.17 -6.02 -43.37
N GLU A 43 -13.65 -6.47 -42.24
CA GLU A 43 -13.83 -5.76 -40.98
C GLU A 43 -13.20 -4.39 -41.19
N LEU A 44 -14.06 -3.37 -41.25
CA LEU A 44 -13.68 -1.97 -41.31
C LEU A 44 -12.66 -1.74 -40.19
N ALA A 45 -11.39 -1.66 -40.57
CA ALA A 45 -10.31 -1.27 -39.70
C ALA A 45 -10.62 0.17 -39.25
N VAL A 46 -11.35 0.31 -38.16
CA VAL A 46 -11.29 1.51 -37.33
C VAL A 46 -9.87 1.48 -36.78
N THR A 47 -8.95 2.04 -37.57
CA THR A 47 -7.60 2.38 -37.14
C THR A 47 -7.77 3.30 -35.94
N GLY A 48 -7.81 2.69 -34.76
CA GLY A 48 -7.64 3.39 -33.50
C GLY A 48 -6.25 4.00 -33.56
N LEU A 49 -6.17 5.24 -34.04
CA LEU A 49 -5.15 6.18 -33.63
C LEU A 49 -5.28 6.24 -32.12
N GLN A 50 -4.60 5.32 -31.43
CA GLN A 50 -4.39 5.38 -30.00
C GLN A 50 -3.50 6.60 -29.84
N GLN A 51 -4.14 7.77 -29.77
CA GLN A 51 -3.49 9.04 -29.54
C GLN A 51 -2.66 8.81 -28.30
N LYS A 52 -1.35 8.69 -28.50
CA LYS A 52 -0.37 8.53 -27.43
C LYS A 52 -0.48 9.79 -26.61
N ARG A 53 -1.40 9.82 -25.64
CA ARG A 53 -1.66 10.95 -24.76
C ARG A 53 -0.33 11.16 -24.06
N ARG A 54 0.44 12.15 -24.51
CA ARG A 54 1.64 12.57 -23.81
C ARG A 54 1.12 13.04 -22.46
N THR A 55 1.32 12.24 -21.42
CA THR A 55 1.01 12.63 -20.06
C THR A 55 1.94 13.79 -19.72
N MET A 56 1.45 15.01 -19.94
CA MET A 56 2.13 16.24 -19.58
C MET A 56 2.13 16.32 -18.05
N ARG A 57 3.24 15.95 -17.42
CA ARG A 57 3.40 16.09 -15.97
C ARG A 57 3.84 17.50 -15.64
N TYR A 58 3.14 18.20 -14.77
CA TYR A 58 3.57 19.51 -14.31
C TYR A 58 4.83 19.42 -13.45
N VAL A 59 5.66 20.46 -13.50
CA VAL A 59 6.70 20.72 -12.50
C VAL A 59 6.15 21.74 -11.53
N TYR A 60 6.07 21.38 -10.25
CA TYR A 60 5.64 22.30 -9.20
C TYR A 60 6.81 23.20 -8.80
N VAL A 61 6.52 24.46 -8.51
CA VAL A 61 7.54 25.48 -8.30
C VAL A 61 7.28 26.15 -6.95
N LEU A 62 8.31 26.20 -6.12
CA LEU A 62 8.35 26.99 -4.90
C LEU A 62 9.24 28.20 -5.11
N ASP A 63 8.85 29.32 -4.53
CA ASP A 63 9.68 30.52 -4.45
C ASP A 63 10.86 30.32 -3.50
N MET A 64 11.76 31.30 -3.42
CA MET A 64 12.93 31.28 -2.55
C MET A 64 12.56 31.10 -1.07
N ASN A 65 11.41 31.66 -0.66
CA ASN A 65 10.86 31.52 0.70
C ASN A 65 10.10 30.20 0.94
N GLY A 66 10.00 29.33 -0.08
CA GLY A 66 9.26 28.06 0.01
C GLY A 66 7.77 28.17 -0.28
N GLU A 67 7.28 29.35 -0.62
CA GLU A 67 5.87 29.56 -0.94
C GLU A 67 5.53 29.09 -2.38
N PRO A 68 4.34 28.53 -2.61
CA PRO A 68 4.00 27.93 -3.90
C PRO A 68 3.78 28.97 -5.00
N LEU A 69 4.32 28.67 -6.18
CA LEU A 69 4.09 29.37 -7.45
C LEU A 69 3.32 28.50 -8.43
N MET A 70 2.84 29.10 -9.53
CA MET A 70 2.15 28.36 -10.58
C MET A 70 3.03 27.24 -11.17
N PRO A 71 2.49 26.02 -11.33
CA PRO A 71 3.23 24.92 -11.93
C PRO A 71 3.53 25.21 -13.41
N THR A 72 4.64 24.66 -13.91
CA THR A 72 5.11 24.90 -15.28
C THR A 72 5.30 23.61 -16.08
N CYS A 73 5.03 23.68 -17.39
CA CYS A 73 5.39 22.65 -18.37
C CYS A 73 6.68 22.98 -19.11
N ARG A 74 7.38 24.07 -18.77
CA ARG A 74 8.60 24.53 -19.48
C ARG A 74 9.82 23.71 -19.08
N TYR A 75 9.81 22.41 -19.37
CA TYR A 75 10.85 21.46 -18.94
C TYR A 75 12.27 21.87 -19.34
N GLY A 76 12.44 22.43 -20.54
CA GLY A 76 13.75 22.92 -21.01
C GLY A 76 14.28 24.09 -20.19
N LYS A 77 13.40 24.97 -19.68
CA LYS A 77 13.79 26.04 -18.76
C LYS A 77 14.17 25.46 -17.41
N VAL A 78 13.33 24.59 -16.85
CA VAL A 78 13.59 23.92 -15.57
C VAL A 78 14.94 23.19 -15.57
N ARG A 79 15.22 22.38 -16.60
CA ARG A 79 16.51 21.68 -16.74
C ARG A 79 17.71 22.63 -16.76
N ARG A 80 17.61 23.76 -17.50
CA ARG A 80 18.69 24.77 -17.52
C ARG A 80 18.86 25.45 -16.17
N MET A 81 17.76 25.74 -15.46
CA MET A 81 17.82 26.33 -14.12
C MET A 81 18.47 25.40 -13.11
N LEU A 82 18.14 24.11 -13.13
CA LEU A 82 18.77 23.09 -12.29
C LEU A 82 20.28 22.96 -12.61
N LYS A 83 20.64 22.88 -13.90
CA LYS A 83 22.05 22.79 -14.33
C LYS A 83 22.86 24.04 -13.96
N SER A 84 22.26 25.21 -14.01
CA SER A 84 22.92 26.48 -13.68
C SER A 84 22.87 26.84 -12.19
N GLY A 85 22.34 25.96 -11.32
CA GLY A 85 22.24 26.22 -9.89
C GLY A 85 21.27 27.34 -9.50
N GLN A 86 20.31 27.70 -10.38
CA GLN A 86 19.31 28.74 -10.10
C GLN A 86 18.07 28.20 -9.37
N ALA A 87 17.92 26.88 -9.36
CA ALA A 87 16.87 26.17 -8.64
C ALA A 87 17.43 24.86 -8.09
N LYS A 88 16.83 24.34 -7.04
CA LYS A 88 17.09 23.00 -6.50
C LYS A 88 15.85 22.13 -6.64
N ALA A 89 16.03 20.84 -6.85
CA ALA A 89 14.94 19.88 -6.71
C ALA A 89 14.68 19.64 -5.22
N VAL A 90 13.41 19.69 -4.81
CA VAL A 90 12.99 19.46 -3.42
C VAL A 90 12.33 18.09 -3.31
N ASP A 91 11.38 17.80 -4.20
CA ASP A 91 10.65 16.54 -4.22
C ASP A 91 10.70 15.87 -5.59
N THR A 92 10.60 14.54 -5.58
CA THR A 92 10.60 13.73 -6.80
C THR A 92 9.18 13.42 -7.29
N LEU A 93 8.25 13.20 -6.36
CA LEU A 93 6.86 12.81 -6.65
C LEU A 93 5.90 13.52 -5.68
N PRO A 94 5.17 14.55 -6.13
CA PRO A 94 5.30 15.19 -7.44
C PRO A 94 6.66 15.88 -7.61
N PHE A 95 7.13 16.05 -8.86
CA PHE A 95 8.42 16.68 -9.10
C PHE A 95 8.32 18.19 -8.82
N THR A 96 9.02 18.63 -7.77
CA THR A 96 8.95 19.99 -7.24
C THR A 96 10.33 20.61 -7.21
N ILE A 97 10.45 21.83 -7.73
CA ILE A 97 11.68 22.63 -7.66
C ILE A 97 11.46 23.84 -6.77
N GLN A 98 12.51 24.27 -6.08
CA GLN A 98 12.54 25.54 -5.36
C GLN A 98 13.53 26.49 -6.06
N LEU A 99 13.08 27.71 -6.31
CA LEU A 99 13.92 28.76 -6.87
C LEU A 99 14.90 29.28 -5.81
N LEU A 100 16.15 29.53 -6.22
CA LEU A 100 17.18 30.12 -5.36
C LEU A 100 17.39 31.62 -5.62
N LYS A 101 16.64 32.17 -6.57
CA LYS A 101 16.68 33.59 -6.93
C LYS A 101 15.31 34.19 -6.65
N PRO A 102 15.25 35.47 -6.24
CA PRO A 102 13.98 36.14 -6.01
C PRO A 102 13.18 36.22 -7.31
N THR A 103 11.89 35.92 -7.20
CA THR A 103 10.97 35.99 -8.33
C THR A 103 10.58 37.45 -8.56
N LYS A 104 10.71 37.95 -9.80
CA LYS A 104 10.37 39.35 -10.14
C LYS A 104 8.89 39.69 -9.94
N THR A 105 8.02 38.70 -10.09
CA THR A 105 6.57 38.89 -10.09
C THR A 105 5.90 37.65 -9.52
N ARG A 106 4.97 37.87 -8.59
CA ARG A 106 4.18 36.81 -7.98
C ARG A 106 2.71 36.98 -8.34
N ILE A 107 2.36 36.52 -9.55
CA ILE A 107 0.97 36.47 -10.00
C ILE A 107 0.51 35.01 -9.96
N LEU A 108 -0.48 34.74 -9.10
CA LEU A 108 -1.11 33.43 -8.96
C LEU A 108 -2.55 33.51 -9.46
N GLN A 109 -3.01 32.44 -10.09
CA GLN A 109 -4.41 32.28 -10.49
C GLN A 109 -5.14 31.47 -9.41
N PRO A 110 -6.44 31.70 -9.20
CA PRO A 110 -7.22 30.87 -8.29
C PRO A 110 -7.29 29.43 -8.80
N VAL A 111 -7.12 28.48 -7.88
CA VAL A 111 -7.18 27.04 -8.14
C VAL A 111 -8.22 26.45 -7.19
N ILE A 112 -9.14 25.66 -7.76
CA ILE A 112 -10.16 24.93 -7.00
C ILE A 112 -9.61 23.53 -6.73
N ALA A 113 -9.51 23.18 -5.45
CA ALA A 113 -9.16 21.84 -5.03
C ALA A 113 -10.45 21.03 -4.76
N GLY A 114 -10.59 19.89 -5.43
CA GLY A 114 -11.65 18.92 -5.21
C GLY A 114 -11.09 17.69 -4.50
N GLN A 115 -11.75 17.27 -3.41
CA GLN A 115 -11.45 16.04 -2.70
C GLN A 115 -12.69 15.15 -2.73
N ASP A 116 -12.52 13.92 -3.23
CA ASP A 116 -13.57 12.90 -3.28
C ASP A 116 -13.22 11.77 -2.31
N PRO A 117 -13.81 11.76 -1.10
CA PRO A 117 -13.54 10.73 -0.11
C PRO A 117 -14.38 9.49 -0.39
N GLY A 118 -13.77 8.47 -0.99
CA GLY A 118 -14.37 7.13 -1.08
C GLY A 118 -13.91 6.19 0.04
N ARG A 119 -14.66 5.11 0.26
CA ARG A 119 -14.35 4.09 1.30
C ARG A 119 -13.00 3.40 1.07
N THR A 120 -12.67 3.12 -0.19
CA THR A 120 -11.38 2.51 -0.57
C THR A 120 -10.54 3.48 -1.37
N ASN A 121 -11.15 4.23 -2.27
CA ASN A 121 -10.47 5.09 -3.21
C ASN A 121 -10.69 6.54 -2.81
N ILE A 122 -9.62 7.29 -2.53
CA ILE A 122 -9.68 8.72 -2.27
C ILE A 122 -9.13 9.43 -3.49
N GLY A 123 -9.96 10.26 -4.12
CA GLY A 123 -9.59 11.10 -5.23
C GLY A 123 -9.23 12.51 -4.77
N MET A 124 -8.21 13.09 -5.36
CA MET A 124 -7.91 14.52 -5.22
C MET A 124 -7.59 15.11 -6.59
N ALA A 125 -8.12 16.30 -6.85
CA ALA A 125 -7.82 17.06 -8.06
C ALA A 125 -7.64 18.55 -7.72
N ALA A 126 -6.78 19.23 -8.46
CA ALA A 126 -6.66 20.69 -8.41
C ALA A 126 -6.83 21.25 -9.81
N VAL A 127 -7.80 22.13 -10.01
CA VAL A 127 -8.25 22.60 -11.32
C VAL A 127 -8.29 24.12 -11.35
N ARG A 128 -7.87 24.71 -12.46
CA ARG A 128 -8.01 26.16 -12.70
C ARG A 128 -9.45 26.51 -13.10
N SER A 129 -9.77 27.80 -13.10
CA SER A 129 -11.06 28.30 -13.60
C SER A 129 -11.35 27.96 -15.06
N ASP A 130 -10.32 27.71 -15.88
CA ASP A 130 -10.43 27.30 -17.28
C ASP A 130 -10.72 25.80 -17.48
N GLY A 131 -10.84 25.03 -16.39
CA GLY A 131 -11.04 23.58 -16.43
C GLY A 131 -9.75 22.78 -16.59
N THR A 132 -8.58 23.42 -16.66
CA THR A 132 -7.29 22.72 -16.76
C THR A 132 -6.92 22.08 -15.41
N GLU A 133 -6.73 20.77 -15.42
CA GLU A 133 -6.27 20.01 -14.25
C GLU A 133 -4.76 20.19 -14.05
N LEU A 134 -4.37 20.72 -12.89
CA LEU A 134 -2.97 20.92 -12.49
C LEU A 134 -2.41 19.76 -11.69
N TYR A 135 -3.26 19.05 -10.98
CA TYR A 135 -2.89 17.92 -10.15
C TYR A 135 -4.03 16.93 -10.10
N ARG A 136 -3.68 15.65 -10.14
CA ARG A 136 -4.58 14.52 -9.96
C ARG A 136 -3.89 13.47 -9.13
N ALA A 137 -4.55 13.00 -8.09
CA ALA A 137 -4.12 11.85 -7.32
C ALA A 137 -5.27 10.91 -7.08
N HIS A 138 -4.93 9.64 -7.08
CA HIS A 138 -5.79 8.56 -6.66
C HIS A 138 -5.03 7.77 -5.60
N ILE A 139 -5.62 7.66 -4.41
CA ILE A 139 -5.04 6.96 -3.28
C ILE A 139 -5.94 5.79 -2.95
N GLU A 140 -5.37 4.59 -2.92
CA GLU A 140 -6.05 3.39 -2.44
C GLU A 140 -5.75 3.18 -0.97
N THR A 141 -6.81 3.09 -0.17
CA THR A 141 -6.72 2.84 1.27
C THR A 141 -6.80 1.34 1.55
N ARG A 142 -6.12 0.91 2.61
CA ARG A 142 -6.12 -0.48 3.08
C ARG A 142 -7.35 -0.83 3.94
N ASN A 143 -8.44 -0.07 3.81
CA ASN A 143 -9.61 -0.17 4.69
C ASN A 143 -10.29 -1.54 4.67
N LYS A 144 -10.20 -2.27 3.55
CA LYS A 144 -10.76 -3.62 3.40
C LYS A 144 -10.10 -4.63 4.36
N GLU A 145 -8.78 -4.54 4.53
CA GLU A 145 -7.99 -5.47 5.35
C GLU A 145 -8.07 -5.15 6.86
N ILE A 146 -8.24 -3.87 7.21
CA ILE A 146 -8.17 -3.40 8.60
C ILE A 146 -9.18 -4.12 9.49
N VAL A 147 -10.40 -4.38 8.98
CA VAL A 147 -11.44 -5.06 9.76
C VAL A 147 -11.01 -6.47 10.15
N SER A 148 -10.42 -7.24 9.22
CA SER A 148 -9.90 -8.58 9.49
C SER A 148 -8.76 -8.53 10.51
N LEU A 149 -7.76 -7.67 10.27
CA LEU A 149 -6.61 -7.52 11.16
C LEU A 149 -7.01 -7.14 12.59
N MET A 150 -8.06 -6.33 12.73
CA MET A 150 -8.60 -5.95 14.04
C MET A 150 -9.35 -7.08 14.73
N ASN A 151 -10.05 -7.91 13.96
CA ASN A 151 -10.71 -9.12 14.47
C ASN A 151 -9.68 -10.16 14.90
N ASP A 152 -8.63 -10.39 14.13
CA ASP A 152 -7.55 -11.31 14.47
C ASP A 152 -6.81 -10.85 15.73
N ARG A 153 -6.47 -9.55 15.81
CA ARG A 153 -5.89 -8.96 17.02
C ARG A 153 -6.80 -9.14 18.24
N ARG A 154 -8.12 -9.05 18.05
CA ARG A 154 -9.11 -9.29 19.12
C ARG A 154 -9.14 -10.77 19.51
N SER A 155 -9.16 -11.69 18.55
CA SER A 155 -9.25 -13.13 18.79
C SER A 155 -8.01 -13.65 19.52
N PHE A 156 -6.80 -13.28 19.09
CA PHE A 156 -5.56 -13.67 19.78
C PHE A 156 -5.50 -13.17 21.22
N ARG A 157 -5.95 -11.93 21.46
CA ARG A 157 -6.05 -11.38 22.82
C ARG A 157 -7.02 -12.17 23.70
N GLN A 158 -8.17 -12.56 23.15
CA GLN A 158 -9.16 -13.35 23.88
C GLN A 158 -8.65 -14.77 24.14
N ALA A 159 -8.03 -15.42 23.15
CA ALA A 159 -7.44 -16.75 23.27
C ALA A 159 -6.36 -16.78 24.35
N SER A 160 -5.42 -15.83 24.34
CA SER A 160 -4.40 -15.71 25.39
C SER A 160 -5.01 -15.53 26.79
N ARG A 161 -6.03 -14.65 26.92
CA ARG A 161 -6.70 -14.38 28.20
C ARG A 161 -7.48 -15.57 28.74
N ARG A 162 -8.10 -16.38 27.88
CA ARG A 162 -8.92 -17.55 28.25
C ARG A 162 -8.10 -18.84 28.35
N GLY A 163 -6.97 -18.93 27.66
CA GLY A 163 -6.09 -20.09 27.62
C GLY A 163 -4.98 -20.01 28.67
N GLU A 164 -3.72 -19.98 28.19
CA GLU A 164 -2.50 -20.09 28.99
C GLU A 164 -2.46 -19.13 30.19
N ARG A 165 -2.88 -17.86 30.01
CA ARG A 165 -2.91 -16.89 31.11
C ARG A 165 -3.93 -17.26 32.18
N LEU A 166 -5.12 -17.74 31.79
CA LEU A 166 -6.14 -18.16 32.76
C LEU A 166 -5.72 -19.45 33.45
N ALA A 167 -5.10 -20.38 32.72
CA ALA A 167 -4.55 -21.61 33.27
C ALA A 167 -3.49 -21.31 34.35
N ARG A 168 -2.52 -20.42 34.07
CA ARG A 168 -1.54 -19.95 35.06
C ARG A 168 -2.20 -19.32 36.28
N LYS A 169 -3.21 -18.46 36.08
CA LYS A 169 -3.97 -17.85 37.18
C LYS A 169 -4.68 -18.90 38.05
N ARG A 170 -5.30 -19.91 37.43
CA ARG A 170 -5.98 -21.01 38.15
C ARG A 170 -4.98 -21.88 38.91
N LEU A 171 -3.85 -22.21 38.30
CA LEU A 171 -2.78 -22.98 38.93
C LEU A 171 -2.20 -22.26 40.15
N ALA A 172 -1.88 -20.96 40.03
CA ALA A 172 -1.39 -20.16 41.15
C ALA A 172 -2.41 -20.07 42.31
N LYS A 173 -3.71 -20.09 42.02
CA LYS A 173 -4.76 -20.18 43.05
C LYS A 173 -4.76 -21.55 43.72
N LYS A 174 -4.71 -22.65 42.95
CA LYS A 174 -4.70 -24.03 43.46
C LYS A 174 -3.49 -24.31 44.35
N LEU A 175 -2.31 -23.82 43.95
CA LEU A 175 -1.06 -24.01 44.69
C LEU A 175 -0.86 -22.97 45.81
N HIS A 176 -1.83 -22.07 46.03
CA HIS A 176 -1.72 -20.96 46.98
C HIS A 176 -0.49 -20.04 46.77
N THR A 177 0.18 -20.12 45.61
CA THR A 177 1.33 -19.28 45.22
C THR A 177 0.91 -17.95 44.58
N THR A 178 -0.37 -17.59 44.71
CA THR A 178 -0.84 -16.30 44.22
C THR A 178 -0.15 -15.20 45.03
N ALA A 179 0.55 -14.28 44.37
CA ALA A 179 1.19 -13.16 45.04
C ALA A 179 0.14 -12.36 45.85
N LYS A 180 0.24 -12.38 47.17
CA LYS A 180 -0.55 -11.55 48.08
C LYS A 180 0.36 -10.39 48.50
N HIS A 181 -0.10 -9.17 48.26
CA HIS A 181 0.62 -7.93 48.58
C HIS A 181 2.04 -7.87 47.97
N LEU A 182 2.11 -7.53 46.68
CA LEU A 182 3.31 -6.86 46.20
C LEU A 182 3.33 -5.50 46.90
N ASN A 183 4.07 -5.39 48.01
CA ASN A 183 4.31 -4.11 48.66
C ASN A 183 4.79 -3.14 47.57
N ALA A 184 4.01 -2.09 47.29
CA ALA A 184 4.30 -1.06 46.29
C ALA A 184 5.52 -0.17 46.65
N GLY A 185 6.44 -0.72 47.44
CA GLY A 185 7.67 -0.10 47.93
C GLY A 185 8.94 -0.60 47.21
N SER A 186 9.00 -1.84 46.71
CA SER A 186 10.26 -2.38 46.15
C SER A 186 10.54 -2.02 44.68
N CYS A 187 9.61 -1.35 43.99
CA CYS A 187 9.75 -0.99 42.57
C CYS A 187 10.01 0.52 42.33
N ARG A 188 10.13 1.33 43.39
CA ARG A 188 10.46 2.76 43.26
C ARG A 188 11.96 3.04 43.07
N ASP A 189 12.84 2.10 43.42
CA ASP A 189 14.30 2.31 43.36
C ASP A 189 14.95 2.07 41.99
N ALA A 190 14.19 1.63 40.98
CA ALA A 190 14.73 1.39 39.63
C ALA A 190 14.72 2.63 38.72
N ARG A 191 14.09 3.75 39.14
CA ARG A 191 14.02 4.98 38.32
C ARG A 191 15.18 5.96 38.52
N ASN A 192 16.02 5.77 39.53
CA ASN A 192 17.14 6.70 39.84
C ASN A 192 18.53 6.13 39.51
N ARG A 193 18.64 5.12 38.65
CA ARG A 193 19.94 4.54 38.24
C ARG A 193 20.48 5.06 36.90
N TRP A 194 19.81 6.05 36.31
CA TRP A 194 20.19 6.70 35.06
C TRP A 194 19.98 8.22 35.15
N GLN A 195 20.47 8.82 36.23
CA GLN A 195 20.81 10.26 36.30
C GLN A 195 22.28 10.37 36.65
#